data_AF-A0A836RZP7-F1
#
_entry.id   AF-A0A836RZP7-F1
#
_cell.length_a   1.000
_cell.length_b   1.000
_cell.length_c   1.000
_cell.angle_alpha   90.00
_cell.angle_beta   90.00
_cell.angle_gamma   90.00
#
_symmetry.space_group_name_H-M   'P 1'
#
loop_
_entity.id
_entity.type
_entity.pdbx_description
1 polymer ?
#
loop_
_entity_poly.entity_id
_entity_poly.type
_entity_poly.pdbx_seq_one_letter_code
_entity_poly.pdbx_strand_id
1 'polypeptide(L)'
;MSTRVFRSSAPVVVSLPGSLSGVTAIATNKVQATVTLEQLSDEGIAVETQGPLGPALRAAYETARLLLEALGEEAQLRVTLELENPSISPISSAAAATAAALI
;
A
#
# COMPACT_ATOMS: atom_id res chain seq x y z
N MET A 1 22.44 -11.31 7.86
CA MET A 1 21.25 -10.91 7.09
C MET A 1 20.18 -10.51 8.07
N SER A 2 19.86 -9.22 8.16
CA SER A 2 18.81 -8.71 9.05
C SER A 2 17.65 -8.28 8.17
N THR A 3 16.57 -9.05 8.14
CA THR A 3 15.34 -8.66 7.46
C THR A 3 14.70 -7.51 8.22
N ARG A 4 14.45 -6.38 7.55
CA ARG A 4 13.69 -5.27 8.12
C ARG A 4 12.22 -5.48 7.78
N VAL A 5 11.37 -5.43 8.79
CA VAL A 5 9.91 -5.57 8.63
C VAL A 5 9.26 -4.26 9.05
N PHE A 6 8.56 -3.64 8.12
CA PHE A 6 7.77 -2.43 8.34
C PHE A 6 6.29 -2.77 8.21
N ARG A 7 5.46 -2.23 9.10
CA ARG A 7 4.02 -2.45 9.06
C ARG A 7 3.32 -1.10 9.12
N SER A 8 2.41 -0.89 8.18
CA SER A 8 1.57 0.30 8.14
C SER A 8 0.13 -0.09 7.86
N SER A 9 -0.79 0.78 8.28
CA SER A 9 -2.23 0.58 8.09
C SER A 9 -2.85 1.87 7.61
N ALA A 10 -3.72 1.77 6.61
CA ALA A 10 -4.45 2.92 6.09
C ALA A 10 -5.96 2.79 6.33
N PRO A 11 -6.61 3.90 6.71
CA PRO A 11 -8.06 3.96 6.84
C PRO A 11 -8.75 3.90 5.47
N VAL A 12 -10.06 3.58 5.48
CA VAL A 12 -10.92 3.84 4.31
C VAL A 12 -10.93 5.34 4.03
N VAL A 13 -10.73 5.73 2.77
CA VAL A 13 -10.94 7.10 2.30
C VAL A 13 -12.19 7.14 1.42
N VAL A 14 -13.19 7.91 1.83
CA VAL A 14 -14.45 8.06 1.09
C VAL A 14 -14.53 9.46 0.49
N SER A 15 -14.67 9.54 -0.83
CA SER A 15 -14.91 10.82 -1.52
C SER A 15 -16.32 11.32 -1.22
N LEU A 16 -16.45 12.62 -0.94
CA LEU A 16 -17.76 13.22 -0.69
C LEU A 16 -18.59 13.28 -1.99
N PRO A 17 -19.90 12.98 -1.94
CA PRO A 17 -20.77 13.07 -3.10
C PRO A 17 -21.06 14.53 -3.48
N GLY A 18 -21.52 14.75 -4.71
CA GLY A 18 -22.00 16.06 -5.19
C GLY A 18 -20.89 16.97 -5.68
N SER A 19 -21.04 18.28 -5.46
CA SER A 19 -20.12 19.32 -5.98
C SER A 19 -18.70 19.27 -5.41
N LEU A 20 -18.48 18.45 -4.36
CA LEU A 20 -17.18 18.25 -3.74
C LEU A 20 -16.51 16.94 -4.16
N SER A 21 -17.14 16.20 -5.08
CA SER A 21 -16.60 14.96 -5.62
C SER A 21 -15.26 15.21 -6.32
N GLY A 22 -14.25 14.42 -5.97
CA GLY A 22 -12.88 14.54 -6.49
C GLY A 22 -12.01 15.60 -5.81
N VAL A 23 -12.55 16.42 -4.89
CA VAL A 23 -11.79 17.47 -4.20
C VAL A 23 -11.59 17.16 -2.72
N THR A 24 -12.63 16.66 -2.05
CA THR A 24 -12.58 16.36 -0.61
C THR A 24 -12.90 14.90 -0.33
N ALA A 25 -12.18 14.33 0.63
CA ALA A 25 -12.42 12.99 1.11
C ALA A 25 -12.34 12.94 2.64
N ILE A 26 -13.05 11.97 3.23
CA ILE A 26 -13.04 11.70 4.66
C ILE A 26 -12.29 10.39 4.88
N ALA A 27 -11.24 10.44 5.69
CA ALA A 27 -10.63 9.25 6.26
C ALA A 27 -11.50 8.76 7.42
N THR A 28 -12.02 7.53 7.31
CA THR A 28 -12.81 6.93 8.38
C THR A 28 -11.90 6.33 9.44
N ASN A 29 -12.39 6.17 10.68
CA ASN A 29 -11.60 5.59 11.76
C ASN A 29 -11.39 4.06 11.60
N LYS A 30 -11.95 3.46 10.55
CA LYS A 30 -11.86 2.03 10.30
C LYS A 30 -10.66 1.74 9.39
N VAL A 31 -9.71 0.97 9.91
CA VAL A 31 -8.60 0.44 9.13
C VAL A 31 -9.16 -0.49 8.07
N GLN A 32 -8.75 -0.29 6.83
CA GLN A 32 -9.25 -1.10 5.72
C GLN A 32 -8.17 -1.96 5.08
N ALA A 33 -6.97 -1.41 4.99
CA ALA A 33 -5.82 -2.08 4.41
C ALA A 33 -4.68 -2.02 5.42
N THR A 34 -4.13 -3.17 5.73
CA THR A 34 -2.85 -3.28 6.44
C THR A 34 -1.82 -3.79 5.45
N VAL A 35 -0.69 -3.11 5.36
CA VAL A 35 0.44 -3.49 4.51
C VAL A 35 1.62 -3.78 5.41
N THR A 36 2.21 -4.96 5.21
CA THR A 36 3.48 -5.34 5.82
C THR A 36 4.50 -5.41 4.69
N LEU A 37 5.59 -4.64 4.82
CA LEU A 37 6.74 -4.68 3.95
C LEU A 37 7.86 -5.45 4.62
N GLU A 38 8.39 -6.45 3.94
CA GLU A 38 9.60 -7.14 4.35
C GLU A 38 10.70 -6.86 3.32
N GLN A 39 11.82 -6.32 3.78
CA GLN A 39 13.00 -6.16 2.94
C GLN A 39 13.76 -7.49 2.91
N LEU A 40 13.81 -8.11 1.73
CA LEU A 40 14.44 -9.40 1.46
C LEU A 40 15.91 -9.26 1.09
N SER A 41 16.26 -8.19 0.36
CA SER A 41 17.62 -7.92 -0.12
C SER A 41 17.83 -6.42 -0.30
N ASP A 42 19.10 -6.00 -0.23
CA ASP A 42 19.58 -4.63 -0.50
C ASP A 42 20.23 -4.54 -1.89
N GLU A 43 19.97 -5.53 -2.75
CA GLU A 43 20.50 -5.61 -4.12
C GLU A 43 19.39 -5.91 -5.12
N GLY A 44 19.27 -5.06 -6.13
CA GLY A 44 18.28 -5.16 -7.21
C GLY A 44 16.87 -4.74 -6.81
N ILE A 45 16.09 -4.30 -7.79
CA ILE A 45 14.70 -3.88 -7.61
C ILE A 45 13.79 -5.07 -7.89
N ALA A 46 13.18 -5.62 -6.84
CA ALA A 46 12.14 -6.64 -6.97
C ALA A 46 11.01 -6.39 -5.98
N VAL A 47 9.77 -6.60 -6.40
CA VAL A 47 8.61 -6.47 -5.52
C VAL A 47 7.78 -7.75 -5.63
N GLU A 48 7.70 -8.49 -4.54
CA GLU A 48 6.78 -9.61 -4.38
C GLU A 48 5.51 -9.11 -3.68
N THR A 49 4.33 -9.57 -4.10
CA THR A 49 3.07 -9.25 -3.39
C THR A 49 2.33 -10.49 -2.94
N GLN A 50 1.82 -10.47 -1.70
CA GLN A 50 0.95 -11.50 -1.14
C GLN A 50 -0.34 -10.87 -0.62
N GLY A 51 -1.49 -11.49 -0.87
CA GLY A 51 -2.78 -10.97 -0.41
C GLY A 51 -3.95 -11.29 -1.34
N PRO A 52 -5.14 -10.74 -1.08
CA PRO A 52 -6.33 -10.96 -1.90
C PRO A 52 -6.11 -10.40 -3.32
N LEU A 53 -6.27 -11.26 -4.32
CA LEU A 53 -6.14 -10.90 -5.73
C LEU A 53 -7.16 -9.80 -6.09
N GLY A 54 -6.68 -8.74 -6.72
CA GLY A 54 -7.54 -7.64 -7.14
C GLY A 54 -6.78 -6.34 -7.41
N PRO A 55 -7.52 -5.26 -7.74
CA PRO A 55 -6.93 -3.97 -8.09
C PRO A 55 -6.17 -3.33 -6.92
N ALA A 56 -6.52 -3.64 -5.67
CA ALA A 56 -5.81 -3.14 -4.49
C ALA A 56 -4.41 -3.74 -4.35
N LEU A 57 -4.23 -5.04 -4.62
CA LEU A 57 -2.92 -5.70 -4.61
C LEU A 57 -2.02 -5.13 -5.71
N ARG A 58 -2.58 -4.88 -6.90
CA ARG A 58 -1.85 -4.24 -8.00
C ARG A 58 -1.44 -2.80 -7.66
N ALA A 59 -2.30 -2.04 -6.97
CA ALA A 59 -1.97 -0.70 -6.52
C ALA A 59 -0.84 -0.71 -5.47
N ALA A 60 -0.85 -1.66 -4.54
CA ALA A 60 0.23 -1.84 -3.58
C ALA A 60 1.57 -2.18 -4.29
N TYR A 61 1.55 -3.09 -5.28
CA TYR A 61 2.72 -3.42 -6.11
C TYR A 61 3.29 -2.19 -6.84
N GLU A 62 2.46 -1.49 -7.64
CA GLU A 62 2.93 -0.35 -8.43
C GLU A 62 3.43 0.78 -7.54
N THR A 63 2.79 1.01 -6.38
CA THR A 63 3.23 2.04 -5.43
C THR A 63 4.60 1.71 -4.85
N ALA A 64 4.83 0.46 -4.41
CA ALA A 64 6.14 0.03 -3.91
C ALA A 64 7.21 0.14 -4.99
N ARG A 65 6.94 -0.34 -6.21
CA ARG A 65 7.87 -0.29 -7.33
C ARG A 65 8.25 1.15 -7.70
N LEU A 66 7.26 2.02 -7.87
CA LEU A 66 7.49 3.42 -8.23
C LEU A 66 8.24 4.19 -7.14
N LEU A 67 7.98 3.89 -5.86
CA LEU A 67 8.70 4.53 -4.76
C LEU A 67 10.17 4.08 -4.69
N LEU A 68 10.45 2.78 -4.85
CA LEU A 68 11.84 2.30 -4.95
C LEU A 68 12.58 2.96 -6.11
N GLU A 69 11.94 3.01 -7.29
CA GLU A 69 12.49 3.69 -8.47
C GLU A 69 12.71 5.19 -8.23
N ALA A 70 11.78 5.87 -7.56
CA ALA A 70 11.87 7.31 -7.28
C ALA A 70 12.94 7.65 -6.22
N LEU A 71 13.13 6.79 -5.23
CA LEU A 71 14.16 6.93 -4.20
C LEU A 71 15.54 6.50 -4.68
N GLY A 72 15.62 5.79 -5.83
CA GLY A 72 16.85 5.20 -6.32
C GLY A 72 17.38 4.07 -5.42
N GLU A 73 16.49 3.43 -4.66
CA GLU A 73 16.85 2.33 -3.77
C GLU A 73 16.80 1.00 -4.51
N GLU A 74 17.91 0.28 -4.48
CA GLU A 74 18.00 -1.09 -4.95
C GLU A 74 17.61 -2.04 -3.82
N ALA A 75 16.30 -2.24 -3.62
CA ALA A 75 15.81 -3.16 -2.60
C ALA A 75 14.82 -4.17 -3.19
N GLN A 76 14.89 -5.39 -2.65
CA GLN A 76 13.88 -6.41 -2.90
C GLN A 76 12.89 -6.40 -1.74
N LEU A 77 11.63 -6.07 -2.04
CA LEU A 77 10.57 -5.97 -1.06
C LEU A 77 9.53 -7.07 -1.25
N ARG A 78 9.00 -7.59 -0.14
CA ARG A 78 7.75 -8.35 -0.12
C ARG A 78 6.67 -7.51 0.53
N VAL A 79 5.61 -7.28 -0.21
CA VAL A 79 4.43 -6.51 0.19
C VAL A 79 3.29 -7.48 0.51
N THR A 80 2.97 -7.64 1.78
CA THR A 80 1.82 -8.42 2.23
C THR A 80 0.66 -7.48 2.50
N LEU A 81 -0.43 -7.63 1.75
CA LEU A 81 -1.65 -6.83 1.88
C LEU A 81 -2.75 -7.66 2.56
N GLU A 82 -3.27 -7.12 3.66
CA GLU A 82 -4.44 -7.63 4.36
C GLU A 82 -5.59 -6.62 4.23
N LEU A 83 -6.77 -7.09 3.78
CA LEU A 83 -7.96 -6.26 3.65
C LEU A 83 -9.03 -6.72 4.64
N GLU A 84 -9.54 -5.80 5.46
CA GLU A 84 -10.68 -6.10 6.35
C GLU A 84 -12.00 -6.20 5.60
N ASN A 85 -12.20 -5.36 4.57
CA ASN A 85 -13.43 -5.35 3.78
C ASN A 85 -13.12 -5.09 2.29
N PRO A 86 -13.11 -6.14 1.44
CA PRO A 86 -12.80 -6.01 0.02
C PRO A 86 -13.93 -5.33 -0.79
N SER A 87 -15.12 -5.14 -0.19
CA SER A 87 -16.32 -4.59 -0.85
C SER A 87 -16.28 -3.07 -1.04
N ILE A 88 -15.48 -2.37 -0.23
CA ILE A 88 -15.32 -0.91 -0.27
C ILE A 88 -14.01 -0.66 -1.01
N SER A 89 -13.98 0.17 -2.06
CA SER A 89 -12.82 0.34 -2.96
C SER A 89 -11.48 0.50 -2.20
N PRO A 90 -10.68 -0.57 -2.02
CA PRO A 90 -9.54 -0.56 -1.08
C PRO A 90 -8.25 -0.05 -1.74
N ILE A 91 -8.34 0.43 -2.99
CA ILE A 91 -7.21 0.76 -3.86
C ILE A 91 -6.38 1.90 -3.26
N SER A 92 -7.04 3.02 -2.92
CA SER A 92 -6.37 4.20 -2.34
C SER A 92 -5.78 3.89 -0.96
N SER A 93 -6.48 3.09 -0.15
CA SER A 93 -6.01 2.67 1.17
C SER A 93 -4.77 1.78 1.07
N ALA A 94 -4.76 0.80 0.15
CA ALA A 94 -3.61 -0.06 -0.07
C ALA A 94 -2.39 0.73 -0.55
N ALA A 95 -2.55 1.64 -1.51
CA ALA A 95 -1.47 2.50 -1.98
C ALA A 95 -0.91 3.39 -0.86
N ALA A 96 -1.78 4.02 -0.06
CA ALA A 96 -1.38 4.88 1.05
C ALA A 96 -0.64 4.09 2.15
N ALA A 97 -1.14 2.89 2.51
CA ALA A 97 -0.48 2.03 3.50
C ALA A 97 0.91 1.57 3.01
N THR A 98 1.05 1.22 1.73
CA THR A 98 2.35 0.87 1.15
C THR A 98 3.32 2.05 1.19
N ALA A 99 2.89 3.23 0.76
CA ALA A 99 3.75 4.42 0.78
C ALA A 99 4.21 4.77 2.20
N ALA A 100 3.30 4.70 3.17
CA ALA A 100 3.61 4.98 4.57
C ALA A 100 4.45 3.87 5.24
N ALA A 101 4.51 2.66 4.69
CA ALA A 101 5.40 1.61 5.20
C ALA A 101 6.84 1.75 4.68
N LEU A 102 7.05 2.53 3.62
CA LEU A 102 8.31 2.66 2.88
C LEU A 102 9.09 3.95 3.22
N ILE A 103 8.41 4.95 3.80
CA ILE A 103 8.97 6.23 4.27
C ILE A 103 9.13 6.19 5.79
#